data_AF-A0A3M1PAJ5-F1
#
_entry.id   AF-A0A3M1PAJ5-F1
#
_cell.length_a   1.000
_cell.length_b   1.000
_cell.length_c   1.000
_cell.angle_alpha   90.00
_cell.angle_beta   90.00
_cell.angle_gamma   90.00
#
_symmetry.space_group_name_H-M   'P 1'
#
loop_
_entity.id
_entity.type
_entity.pdbx_description
1 polymer ?
#
loop_
_entity_poly.entity_id
_entity_poly.type
_entity_poly.pdbx_seq_one_letter_code
_entity_poly.pdbx_strand_id
1 'polypeptide(L)' 'MTQTPPQPTVTPKIQEPKFGFNEYAERLNGRAAMMGFVITLAIEYLTGQGLLSWLGLY' A
#
# COMPACT_ATOMS: atom_id res chain seq x y z
N MET A 1 -50.87 -15.63 1.35
CA MET A 1 -49.72 -15.56 2.29
C MET A 1 -48.52 -16.16 1.56
N THR A 2 -47.72 -15.33 0.88
CA THR A 2 -46.51 -15.76 0.18
C THR A 2 -45.35 -15.80 1.17
N GLN A 3 -44.79 -17.00 1.39
CA GLN A 3 -43.65 -17.19 2.29
C GLN A 3 -42.38 -16.63 1.61
N THR A 4 -41.73 -15.66 2.24
CA THR A 4 -40.42 -15.13 1.84
C THR A 4 -39.34 -16.20 2.05
N PRO A 5 -38.41 -16.42 1.11
CA PRO A 5 -37.34 -17.41 1.28
C PRO A 5 -36.45 -17.07 2.49
N PRO A 6 -35.95 -18.07 3.25
CA PRO A 6 -35.12 -17.84 4.42
C PRO A 6 -33.83 -17.13 4.02
N GLN A 7 -33.61 -15.94 4.57
CA GLN A 7 -32.41 -15.15 4.35
C GLN A 7 -31.24 -15.80 5.11
N PRO A 8 -30.11 -16.12 4.45
CA PRO A 8 -28.97 -16.74 5.13
C PRO A 8 -28.32 -15.75 6.11
N THR A 9 -28.36 -16.08 7.41
CA THR A 9 -27.87 -15.25 8.54
C THR A 9 -26.34 -15.18 8.66
N VAL A 10 -25.58 -15.91 7.84
CA VAL A 10 -24.11 -15.89 7.90
C VAL A 10 -23.57 -15.48 6.54
N THR A 11 -23.18 -14.21 6.42
CA THR A 11 -22.28 -13.78 5.34
C THR A 11 -20.96 -14.53 5.54
N PRO A 12 -20.57 -15.43 4.62
CA PRO A 12 -19.26 -16.05 4.71
C PRO A 12 -18.23 -14.91 4.68
N LYS A 13 -17.46 -14.73 5.75
CA LYS A 13 -16.27 -13.89 5.72
C LYS A 13 -15.31 -14.58 4.75
N ILE A 14 -15.37 -14.22 3.48
CA ILE A 14 -14.34 -14.58 2.52
C ILE A 14 -13.07 -13.91 3.04
N GLN A 15 -12.09 -14.68 3.50
CA GLN A 15 -10.78 -14.14 3.83
C GLN A 15 -10.21 -13.59 2.52
N GLU A 16 -10.13 -12.26 2.42
CA GLU A 16 -9.47 -11.62 1.29
C GLU A 16 -8.04 -12.16 1.19
N PRO A 17 -7.60 -12.60 -0.01
CA PRO A 17 -6.27 -13.16 -0.19
C PRO A 17 -5.23 -12.12 0.22
N LYS A 18 -4.57 -12.37 1.36
CA LYS A 18 -3.64 -11.45 2.00
C LYS A 18 -2.30 -11.33 1.26
N PHE A 19 -2.07 -12.20 0.28
CA PHE A 19 -0.89 -12.25 -0.59
C PHE A 19 -1.24 -11.85 -2.02
N GLY A 20 -0.39 -11.04 -2.64
CA GLY A 20 -0.56 -10.51 -4.00
C GLY A 20 -0.94 -9.04 -4.03
N PHE A 21 -1.42 -8.58 -5.18
CA PHE A 21 -1.96 -7.23 -5.36
C PHE A 21 -3.35 -7.17 -4.72
N ASN A 22 -3.40 -6.77 -3.44
CA ASN A 22 -4.64 -6.48 -2.72
C ASN A 22 -4.60 -5.06 -2.16
N GLU A 23 -5.77 -4.53 -1.83
CA GLU A 23 -5.94 -3.13 -1.39
C GLU A 23 -5.09 -2.79 -0.16
N TYR A 24 -4.89 -3.75 0.75
CA TYR A 24 -4.03 -3.56 1.92
C TYR A 24 -2.56 -3.38 1.51
N ALA A 25 -2.05 -4.24 0.63
CA ALA A 25 -0.69 -4.17 0.13
C ALA A 25 -0.44 -2.88 -0.67
N GLU A 26 -1.40 -2.45 -1.50
CA GLU A 26 -1.32 -1.20 -2.24
C GLU A 26 -1.24 0.01 -1.30
N ARG A 27 -2.10 0.07 -0.27
CA ARG A 27 -2.07 1.14 0.74
C ARG A 27 -0.77 1.14 1.53
N LEU A 28 -0.26 -0.03 1.91
CA LEU A 28 1.00 -0.14 2.64
C LEU A 28 2.19 0.32 1.78
N ASN A 29 2.27 -0.15 0.54
CA ASN A 29 3.31 0.23 -0.41
C ASN A 29 3.25 1.73 -0.73
N GLY A 30 2.06 2.30 -0.90
CA GLY A 30 1.87 3.73 -1.12
C GLY A 30 2.41 4.58 0.04
N ARG A 31 2.14 4.19 1.29
CA ARG A 31 2.69 4.88 2.48
C ARG A 31 4.21 4.76 2.55
N ALA A 32 4.74 3.57 2.29
CA ALA A 32 6.19 3.36 2.26
C ALA A 32 6.85 4.24 1.18
N ALA A 33 6.23 4.38 0.01
CA ALA A 33 6.72 5.26 -1.05
C ALA A 33 6.70 6.74 -0.65
N MET A 34 5.63 7.23 -0.02
CA MET A 34 5.57 8.62 0.49
C MET A 34 6.68 8.89 1.50
N MET A 35 6.90 7.97 2.45
CA MET A 35 7.96 8.09 3.45
C MET A 35 9.35 8.04 2.79
N GLY A 36 9.57 7.12 1.87
CA GLY A 36 10.84 7.00 1.13
C GLY A 36 11.17 8.26 0.33
N PHE A 37 10.17 8.89 -0.29
CA PHE A 37 10.35 10.14 -1.01
C PHE A 37 10.76 11.30 -0.07
N VAL A 38 10.05 11.47 1.05
CA VAL A 38 10.38 12.51 2.04
C VAL A 38 11.77 12.30 2.63
N ILE A 39 12.12 11.05 2.98
CA ILE A 39 13.45 10.70 3.49
C ILE A 39 14.53 11.02 2.44
N THR A 40 14.27 10.71 1.17
CA THR A 40 15.20 11.02 0.07
C THR A 40 15.46 12.53 -0.02
N LEU A 41 14.40 13.34 0.01
CA LEU A 41 14.55 14.80 0.00
C LEU A 41 15.30 15.33 1.23
N ALA A 42 15.02 14.77 2.41
CA ALA A 42 15.70 15.17 3.64
C ALA A 42 17.19 14.83 3.59
N ILE A 43 17.55 13.66 3.08
CA ILE A 43 18.94 13.25 2.87
C ILE A 43 19.62 14.19 1.87
N GLU A 44 19.00 14.44 0.71
CA GLU A 44 19.54 15.34 -0.32
C GLU A 44 19.80 16.74 0.23
N TYR A 45 18.90 17.26 1.08
CA TYR A 45 19.07 18.55 1.74
C TYR A 45 20.25 18.55 2.73
N LEU A 46 20.45 17.46 3.49
CA LEU A 46 21.52 17.37 4.49
C LEU A 46 22.89 17.10 3.88
N THR A 47 22.96 16.31 2.81
CA THR A 47 24.23 15.94 2.15
C THR A 47 24.61 16.90 1.04
N GLY A 48 23.67 17.67 0.50
CA GLY A 48 23.85 18.47 -0.71
C GLY A 48 24.09 17.64 -1.97
N GLN A 49 23.87 16.32 -1.90
CA GLN A 49 24.07 15.38 -3.00
C GLN A 49 22.74 14.70 -3.32
N GLY A 50 22.28 14.87 -4.56
CA GLY A 50 21.04 14.28 -5.04
C GLY A 50 21.11 12.76 -5.12
N LEU A 51 19.97 12.09 -5.02
CA LEU A 51 19.89 10.61 -5.06
C LEU A 51 20.59 10.00 -6.29
N LEU A 52 20.57 10.70 -7.43
CA LEU A 52 21.18 10.22 -8.67
C LEU A 52 22.72 10.21 -8.61
N SER A 53 23.34 11.07 -7.80
CA SER A 53 24.80 11.02 -7.57
C SER A 53 25.21 9.74 -6.83
N TRP A 54 24.36 9.24 -5.94
CA TRP A 54 24.59 7.98 -5.23
C TRP A 54 24.46 6.77 -6.16
N LEU A 55 23.67 6.90 -7.22
CA LEU A 55 23.57 5.91 -8.29
C LEU A 55 24.71 6.04 -9.32
N GLY A 56 25.63 7.00 -9.16
CA GLY A 56 26.77 7.22 -10.05
C GLY A 56 26.38 7.79 -11.41
N LEU A 57 25.22 8.45 -11.52
CA LEU A 57 24.70 9.00 -12.78
C LEU A 57 25.26 10.39 -13.12
N TYR A 58 26.12 10.94 -12.27
CA TYR A 58 27.00 12.09 -12.53
C TYR A 58 28.05 12.22 -11.44
#